data_AF-A0A0F9P647-F1
#
_entry.id   AF-A0A0F9P647-F1
#
_cell.length_a   1.000
_cell.length_b   1.000
_cell.length_c   1.000
_cell.angle_alpha   90.00
_cell.angle_beta   90.00
_cell.angle_gamma   90.00
#
_symmetry.space_group_name_H-M   'P 1'
#
loop_
_entity.id
_entity.type
_entity.pdbx_description
1 polymer ?
#
loop_
_entity_poly.entity_id
_entity_poly.type
_entity_poly.pdbx_seq_one_letter_code
_entity_poly.pdbx_strand_id
1 'polypeptide(L)'
;MKKKGSFVIISIFLFPLIFSTFMISIKAEGEIPSNYNQNLDLDQVYIYNVTLFNTTKRLEWWGLDWTLKGFANTTPGGQIKVNFTGFYDKHPNDYNLFENSIGYLDVEFIENRFGNLVTNTTFYNVSNGEADMSLTLGYNLFKSGFLIPINNISGLKEQAKAQNKSGIWEADVSIEETNAQITFIFQQKSGFHQKTKSTYDKISGLLIHTNTSVGNYFLEMTLINIPNFNSDSLSVSSYHIMTVALIISIIITIKIRAIKKNRKSNFN
;
A
#
# COMPACT_ATOMS: atom_id res chain seq x y z
N MET A 1 26.34 6.53 51.24
CA MET A 1 25.74 5.54 50.32
C MET A 1 24.47 6.09 49.63
N LYS A 2 24.56 6.93 48.58
CA LYS A 2 23.39 7.34 47.77
C LYS A 2 23.82 7.80 46.36
N LYS A 3 24.30 6.88 45.51
CA LYS A 3 24.58 7.20 44.08
C LYS A 3 24.25 6.07 43.08
N LYS A 4 23.88 4.87 43.54
CA LYS A 4 23.61 3.72 42.64
C LYS A 4 22.19 3.70 42.03
N GLY A 5 21.23 4.43 42.61
CA GLY A 5 19.83 4.41 42.13
C GLY A 5 19.55 5.18 40.84
N SER A 6 20.29 6.26 40.54
CA SER A 6 20.00 7.08 39.35
C SER A 6 20.49 6.48 38.04
N PHE A 7 21.45 5.56 38.05
CA PHE A 7 21.97 4.94 36.82
C PHE A 7 21.01 3.87 36.26
N VAL A 8 20.29 3.16 37.15
CA VAL A 8 19.35 2.11 36.77
C VAL A 8 18.09 2.70 36.12
N ILE A 9 17.59 3.82 36.63
CA ILE A 9 16.40 4.49 36.06
C ILE A 9 16.68 5.07 34.67
N ILE A 10 17.88 5.62 34.43
CA ILE A 10 18.28 6.12 33.12
C ILE A 10 18.38 4.96 32.10
N SER A 11 18.90 3.80 32.52
CA SER A 11 18.98 2.61 31.65
C SER A 11 17.60 2.04 31.27
N ILE A 12 16.63 2.05 32.19
CA ILE A 12 15.29 1.50 31.95
C ILE A 12 14.46 2.39 31.02
N PHE A 13 14.72 3.70 30.96
CA PHE A 13 14.02 4.61 30.04
C PHE A 13 14.74 4.81 28.69
N LEU A 14 16.07 4.71 28.64
CA LEU A 14 16.82 4.81 27.38
C LEU A 14 16.76 3.54 26.54
N PHE A 15 16.71 2.36 27.15
CA PHE A 15 16.71 1.10 26.39
C PHE A 15 15.44 0.94 25.53
N PRO A 16 14.22 1.22 26.02
CA PRO A 16 13.02 1.20 25.18
C PRO A 16 13.00 2.32 24.14
N LEU A 17 13.60 3.48 24.43
CA LEU A 17 13.70 4.58 23.46
C LEU A 17 14.61 4.20 22.30
N ILE A 18 15.77 3.61 22.60
CA ILE A 18 16.69 3.07 21.60
C ILE A 18 16.01 1.92 20.83
N PHE A 19 15.30 1.02 21.53
CA PHE A 19 14.56 -0.05 20.88
C PHE A 19 13.40 0.46 20.01
N SER A 20 12.72 1.56 20.39
CA SER A 20 11.70 2.22 19.56
C SER A 20 12.28 2.94 18.35
N THR A 21 13.53 3.43 18.43
CA THR A 21 14.25 3.94 17.25
C THR A 21 14.85 2.83 16.37
N PHE A 22 15.07 1.63 16.91
CA PHE A 22 15.43 0.45 16.12
C PHE A 22 14.20 -0.28 15.54
N MET A 23 13.01 -0.05 16.11
CA MET A 23 11.71 -0.38 15.54
C MET A 23 11.17 0.76 14.68
N ILE A 24 12.05 1.58 14.10
CA ILE A 24 11.76 2.13 12.78
C ILE A 24 11.57 0.87 11.94
N SER A 25 10.33 0.62 11.48
CA SER A 25 10.04 -0.34 10.43
C SER A 25 11.25 -0.36 9.52
N ILE A 26 11.96 -1.49 9.45
CA ILE A 26 12.94 -1.72 8.40
C ILE A 26 12.11 -1.79 7.12
N LYS A 27 11.66 -0.62 6.65
CA LYS A 27 11.40 -0.37 5.25
C LYS A 27 12.78 -0.58 4.68
N ALA A 28 12.97 -1.71 4.01
CA ALA A 28 14.05 -1.75 3.04
C ALA A 28 13.85 -0.49 2.19
N GLU A 29 14.85 0.37 2.09
CA GLU A 29 14.96 1.34 1.00
C GLU A 29 15.12 0.50 -0.29
N GLY A 30 14.07 -0.25 -0.64
CA GLY A 30 13.95 -0.92 -1.91
C GLY A 30 13.75 0.20 -2.90
N GLU A 31 14.79 0.50 -3.67
CA GLU A 31 14.69 1.41 -4.80
C GLU A 31 13.44 1.04 -5.60
N ILE A 32 12.60 2.04 -5.88
CA ILE A 32 11.42 1.84 -6.70
C ILE A 32 11.91 1.34 -8.06
N PRO A 33 11.53 0.14 -8.53
CA PRO A 33 12.05 -0.39 -9.77
C PRO A 33 11.78 0.57 -10.94
N SER A 34 12.71 0.65 -11.89
CA SER A 34 12.71 1.68 -12.95
C SER A 34 11.50 1.63 -13.88
N ASN A 35 10.72 0.55 -13.84
CA ASN A 35 9.47 0.42 -14.55
C ASN A 35 8.26 1.10 -13.87
N TYR A 36 8.40 1.53 -12.61
CA TYR A 36 7.39 2.29 -11.86
C TYR A 36 7.76 3.77 -11.71
N ASN A 37 6.82 4.59 -11.25
CA ASN A 37 7.07 6.00 -10.95
C ASN A 37 8.04 6.14 -9.78
N GLN A 38 9.19 6.76 -10.03
CA GLN A 38 10.24 6.99 -9.03
C GLN A 38 9.85 7.98 -7.92
N ASN A 39 8.80 8.76 -8.14
CA ASN A 39 8.21 9.69 -7.17
C ASN A 39 7.00 9.08 -6.43
N LEU A 40 6.77 7.76 -6.55
CA LEU A 40 5.72 7.10 -5.78
C LEU A 40 6.01 7.26 -4.28
N ASP A 41 5.07 7.88 -3.57
CA ASP A 41 5.19 8.09 -2.13
C ASP A 41 4.80 6.82 -1.38
N LEU A 42 5.81 6.09 -0.90
CA LEU A 42 5.61 4.88 -0.12
C LEU A 42 5.11 5.18 1.31
N ASP A 43 5.19 6.42 1.79
CA ASP A 43 4.65 6.83 3.11
C ASP A 43 3.19 7.30 3.01
N GLN A 44 2.67 7.47 1.79
CA GLN A 44 1.30 7.89 1.54
C GLN A 44 0.32 6.71 1.66
N VAL A 45 -0.78 6.95 2.38
CA VAL A 45 -1.95 6.07 2.37
C VAL A 45 -2.90 6.51 1.26
N TYR A 46 -3.15 5.62 0.31
CA TYR A 46 -4.09 5.79 -0.80
C TYR A 46 -5.48 5.32 -0.37
N ILE A 47 -6.48 6.18 -0.49
CA ILE A 47 -7.82 5.96 0.03
C ILE A 47 -8.79 5.77 -1.13
N TYR A 48 -9.36 4.58 -1.22
CA TYR A 48 -10.39 4.23 -2.18
C TYR A 48 -11.75 4.30 -1.52
N ASN A 49 -12.63 5.18 -2.02
CA ASN A 49 -14.02 5.21 -1.60
C ASN A 49 -14.79 4.10 -2.31
N VAL A 50 -15.53 3.30 -1.55
CA VAL A 50 -16.26 2.14 -2.06
C VAL A 50 -17.71 2.52 -2.34
N THR A 51 -18.14 2.44 -3.59
CA THR A 51 -19.53 2.70 -4.00
C THR A 51 -20.34 1.41 -4.03
N LEU A 52 -19.70 0.28 -4.34
CA LEU A 52 -20.32 -1.04 -4.33
C LEU A 52 -19.36 -2.07 -3.73
N PHE A 53 -19.83 -2.82 -2.75
CA PHE A 53 -19.17 -4.04 -2.27
C PHE A 53 -20.25 -5.03 -1.91
N ASN A 54 -20.41 -6.05 -2.75
CA ASN A 54 -21.45 -7.06 -2.55
C ASN A 54 -20.84 -8.44 -2.71
N THR A 55 -21.17 -9.33 -1.79
CA THR A 55 -20.78 -10.73 -1.83
C THR A 55 -21.80 -11.55 -1.05
N THR A 56 -22.15 -12.74 -1.55
CA THR A 56 -23.10 -13.64 -0.85
C THR A 56 -22.51 -14.25 0.42
N LYS A 57 -21.18 -14.37 0.47
CA LYS A 57 -20.42 -14.87 1.62
C LYS A 57 -19.32 -13.87 1.95
N ARG A 58 -18.75 -13.91 3.15
CA ARG A 58 -17.57 -13.08 3.46
C ARG A 58 -16.48 -13.33 2.42
N LEU A 59 -15.87 -12.27 1.87
CA LEU A 59 -14.82 -12.41 0.87
C LEU A 59 -13.58 -12.99 1.56
N GLU A 60 -13.23 -14.23 1.23
CA GLU A 60 -12.05 -14.89 1.76
C GLU A 60 -10.78 -14.29 1.14
N TRP A 61 -9.83 -13.90 1.98
CA TRP A 61 -8.52 -13.44 1.53
C TRP A 61 -7.54 -14.61 1.59
N TRP A 62 -7.14 -15.08 0.41
CA TRP A 62 -6.22 -16.19 0.27
C TRP A 62 -4.81 -15.69 -0.05
N GLY A 63 -3.83 -16.17 0.70
CA GLY A 63 -2.42 -15.98 0.37
C GLY A 63 -2.04 -16.71 -0.92
N LEU A 64 -0.92 -16.31 -1.53
CA LEU A 64 -0.36 -16.98 -2.71
C LEU A 64 0.17 -18.39 -2.41
N ASP A 65 0.27 -18.78 -1.15
CA ASP A 65 0.53 -20.14 -0.67
C ASP A 65 -0.76 -20.98 -0.50
N TRP A 66 -1.90 -20.46 -0.95
CA TRP A 66 -3.24 -21.05 -0.78
C TRP A 66 -3.65 -21.22 0.68
N THR A 67 -3.12 -20.39 1.58
CA THR A 67 -3.59 -20.32 2.97
C THR A 67 -4.65 -19.24 3.14
N LEU A 68 -5.72 -19.55 3.87
CA LEU A 68 -6.73 -18.56 4.24
C LEU A 68 -6.13 -17.62 5.29
N LYS A 69 -5.96 -16.34 4.94
CA LYS A 69 -5.43 -15.30 5.86
C LYS A 69 -6.54 -14.64 6.68
N GLY A 70 -7.76 -14.62 6.15
CA GLY A 70 -8.89 -14.01 6.84
C GLY A 70 -10.02 -13.67 5.89
N PHE A 71 -10.88 -12.74 6.30
CA PHE A 71 -12.03 -12.31 5.52
C PHE A 71 -11.97 -10.80 5.32
N ALA A 72 -11.99 -10.36 4.07
CA ALA A 72 -12.17 -8.98 3.70
C ALA A 72 -13.66 -8.63 3.70
N ASN A 73 -14.02 -7.49 4.28
CA ASN A 73 -15.37 -6.97 4.15
C ASN A 73 -15.38 -5.45 4.32
N THR A 74 -16.18 -4.78 3.49
CA THR A 74 -16.52 -3.37 3.59
C THR A 74 -17.98 -3.19 3.14
N THR A 75 -18.47 -1.96 3.15
CA THR A 75 -19.84 -1.62 2.73
C THR A 75 -19.81 -0.47 1.73
N PRO A 76 -20.88 -0.27 0.95
CA PRO A 76 -21.09 0.99 0.25
C PRO A 76 -20.91 2.19 1.19
N GLY A 77 -20.19 3.21 0.73
CA GLY A 77 -19.78 4.37 1.53
C GLY A 77 -18.64 4.09 2.52
N GLY A 78 -18.09 2.87 2.55
CA GLY A 78 -16.87 2.51 3.27
C GLY A 78 -15.61 2.84 2.46
N GLN A 79 -14.46 2.38 2.95
CA GLN A 79 -13.17 2.65 2.30
C GLN A 79 -12.30 1.40 2.25
N ILE A 80 -11.42 1.36 1.24
CA ILE A 80 -10.24 0.50 1.21
C ILE A 80 -9.03 1.42 1.21
N LYS A 81 -8.15 1.26 2.20
CA LYS A 81 -6.90 2.02 2.31
C LYS A 81 -5.72 1.14 1.95
N VAL A 82 -4.85 1.67 1.11
CA VAL A 82 -3.67 0.98 0.60
C VAL A 82 -2.43 1.78 0.97
N ASN A 83 -1.45 1.13 1.56
CA ASN A 83 -0.16 1.72 1.91
C ASN A 83 0.97 0.87 1.34
N PHE A 84 1.78 1.39 0.41
CA PHE A 84 2.86 0.59 -0.19
C PHE A 84 4.04 0.48 0.78
N THR A 85 4.41 -0.76 1.12
CA THR A 85 5.49 -1.04 2.08
C THR A 85 6.85 -1.22 1.41
N GLY A 86 6.89 -1.35 0.08
CA GLY A 86 8.13 -1.45 -0.71
C GLY A 86 7.96 -2.29 -1.97
N PHE A 87 9.07 -2.61 -2.62
CA PHE A 87 9.13 -3.51 -3.78
C PHE A 87 10.03 -4.70 -3.46
N TYR A 88 9.51 -5.91 -3.67
CA TYR A 88 10.23 -7.15 -3.38
C TYR A 88 10.00 -8.17 -4.49
N ASP A 89 10.76 -9.25 -4.46
CA ASP A 89 10.55 -10.37 -5.37
C ASP A 89 9.13 -10.94 -5.22
N LYS A 90 8.59 -11.40 -6.36
CA LYS A 90 7.34 -12.15 -6.37
C LYS A 90 7.45 -13.39 -5.49
N HIS A 91 6.36 -13.72 -4.83
CA HIS A 91 6.21 -15.03 -4.22
C HIS A 91 6.37 -16.11 -5.31
N PRO A 92 6.98 -17.28 -5.02
CA PRO A 92 7.20 -18.32 -6.04
C PRO A 92 5.93 -18.82 -6.76
N ASN A 93 4.78 -18.72 -6.10
CA ASN A 93 3.47 -19.08 -6.66
C ASN A 93 2.74 -17.90 -7.32
N ASP A 94 3.36 -16.72 -7.41
CA ASP A 94 2.75 -15.58 -8.08
C ASP A 94 2.92 -15.69 -9.60
N TYR A 95 1.89 -16.21 -10.26
CA TYR A 95 1.83 -16.30 -11.72
C TYR A 95 1.52 -14.95 -12.40
N ASN A 96 1.57 -13.84 -11.68
CA ASN A 96 1.46 -12.51 -12.27
C ASN A 96 2.51 -12.29 -13.38
N LEU A 97 2.05 -11.78 -14.52
CA LEU A 97 2.91 -11.49 -15.67
C LEU A 97 3.85 -10.30 -15.46
N PHE A 98 3.63 -9.45 -14.45
CA PHE A 98 4.55 -8.36 -14.13
C PHE A 98 5.87 -8.91 -13.61
N GLU A 99 6.98 -8.31 -14.05
CA GLU A 99 8.33 -8.73 -13.66
C GLU A 99 8.64 -8.42 -12.20
N ASN A 100 9.69 -9.06 -11.66
CA ASN A 100 10.25 -8.65 -10.37
C ASN A 100 10.97 -7.29 -10.53
N SER A 101 11.00 -6.45 -9.50
CA SER A 101 10.26 -6.56 -8.24
C SER A 101 8.81 -6.05 -8.38
N ILE A 102 7.89 -6.53 -7.54
CA ILE A 102 6.50 -6.04 -7.48
C ILE A 102 6.25 -5.29 -6.17
N GLY A 103 5.28 -4.38 -6.20
CA GLY A 103 4.87 -3.64 -5.00
C GLY A 103 4.28 -4.57 -3.95
N TYR A 104 4.63 -4.34 -2.69
CA TYR A 104 3.97 -4.90 -1.52
C TYR A 104 3.28 -3.78 -0.76
N LEU A 105 2.18 -4.12 -0.09
CA LEU A 105 1.28 -3.14 0.49
C LEU A 105 0.51 -3.70 1.69
N ASP A 106 0.06 -2.80 2.55
CA ASP A 106 -0.96 -3.09 3.55
C ASP A 106 -2.33 -2.69 2.98
N VAL A 107 -3.34 -3.54 3.14
CA VAL A 107 -4.74 -3.26 2.76
C VAL A 107 -5.61 -3.23 4.00
N GLU A 108 -6.16 -2.06 4.32
CA GLU A 108 -7.14 -1.88 5.39
C GLU A 108 -8.55 -1.71 4.81
N PHE A 109 -9.49 -2.54 5.27
CA PHE A 109 -10.91 -2.45 4.96
C PHE A 109 -11.65 -1.71 6.06
N ILE A 110 -12.39 -0.68 5.67
CA ILE A 110 -13.15 0.18 6.57
C ILE A 110 -14.62 0.12 6.16
N GLU A 111 -15.48 -0.23 7.12
CA GLU A 111 -16.92 -0.27 6.93
C GLU A 111 -17.55 1.07 7.27
N ASN A 112 -18.61 1.43 6.56
CA ASN A 112 -19.50 2.51 6.95
C ASN A 112 -20.65 1.93 7.78
N ARG A 113 -20.57 2.12 9.09
CA ARG A 113 -21.59 1.71 10.05
C ARG A 113 -22.41 2.92 10.46
N PHE A 114 -23.54 3.13 9.77
CA PHE A 114 -24.49 4.22 10.04
C PHE A 114 -23.85 5.61 9.97
N GLY A 115 -22.99 5.86 8.98
CA GLY A 115 -22.26 7.12 8.78
C GLY A 115 -20.90 7.17 9.47
N ASN A 116 -20.56 6.19 10.31
CA ASN A 116 -19.25 6.13 10.98
C ASN A 116 -18.33 5.15 10.26
N LEU A 117 -17.14 5.62 9.91
CA LEU A 117 -16.08 4.79 9.33
C LEU A 117 -15.37 4.01 10.45
N VAL A 118 -15.43 2.68 10.37
CA VAL A 118 -14.86 1.78 11.37
C VAL A 118 -13.96 0.75 10.68
N THR A 119 -12.71 0.66 11.12
CA THR A 119 -11.78 -0.38 10.66
C THR A 119 -12.36 -1.76 10.95
N ASN A 120 -12.35 -2.62 9.93
CA ASN A 120 -12.84 -3.98 10.03
C ASN A 120 -11.70 -5.00 9.99
N THR A 121 -10.84 -4.95 8.97
CA THR A 121 -9.75 -5.91 8.80
C THR A 121 -8.58 -5.27 8.07
N THR A 122 -7.36 -5.66 8.44
CA THR A 122 -6.13 -5.22 7.77
C THR A 122 -5.30 -6.44 7.38
N PHE A 123 -4.89 -6.49 6.12
CA PHE A 123 -3.92 -7.46 5.61
C PHE A 123 -2.58 -6.76 5.42
N TYR A 124 -1.58 -7.23 6.14
CA TYR A 124 -0.25 -6.62 6.14
C TYR A 124 0.67 -7.30 5.14
N ASN A 125 1.50 -6.49 4.49
CA ASN A 125 2.58 -6.94 3.60
C ASN A 125 2.12 -7.97 2.56
N VAL A 126 1.02 -7.69 1.88
CA VAL A 126 0.53 -8.49 0.76
C VAL A 126 1.12 -7.97 -0.53
N SER A 127 1.43 -8.86 -1.48
CA SER A 127 1.92 -8.41 -2.78
C SER A 127 0.78 -7.78 -3.59
N ASN A 128 1.12 -6.89 -4.53
CA ASN A 128 0.15 -6.29 -5.45
C ASN A 128 -0.60 -7.36 -6.26
N GLY A 129 0.06 -8.46 -6.60
CA GLY A 129 -0.55 -9.63 -7.26
C GLY A 129 -1.49 -10.44 -6.36
N GLU A 130 -1.21 -10.54 -5.05
CA GLU A 130 -2.12 -11.15 -4.08
C GLU A 130 -3.38 -10.30 -3.88
N ALA A 131 -3.20 -8.98 -3.76
CA ALA A 131 -4.30 -8.04 -3.65
C ALA A 131 -5.19 -8.06 -4.89
N ASP A 132 -4.58 -8.10 -6.09
CA ASP A 132 -5.29 -8.29 -7.34
C ASP A 132 -6.14 -9.57 -7.35
N MET A 133 -5.54 -10.71 -6.99
CA MET A 133 -6.21 -12.00 -6.96
C MET A 133 -7.39 -11.99 -5.98
N SER A 134 -7.20 -11.41 -4.80
CA SER A 134 -8.23 -11.40 -3.74
C SER A 134 -9.39 -10.46 -4.06
N LEU A 135 -9.12 -9.34 -4.76
CA LEU A 135 -10.12 -8.33 -5.09
C LEU A 135 -10.61 -8.38 -6.54
N THR A 136 -10.04 -9.28 -7.34
CA THR A 136 -10.32 -9.44 -8.78
C THR A 136 -10.13 -8.14 -9.58
N LEU A 137 -9.00 -7.46 -9.37
CA LEU A 137 -8.73 -6.13 -9.96
C LEU A 137 -8.21 -6.20 -11.41
N GLY A 138 -7.64 -7.34 -11.79
CA GLY A 138 -7.12 -7.66 -13.11
C GLY A 138 -7.81 -8.88 -13.68
N TYR A 139 -7.19 -9.54 -14.66
CA TYR A 139 -7.76 -10.72 -15.32
C TYR A 139 -6.69 -11.72 -15.73
N ASN A 140 -6.94 -13.01 -15.45
CA ASN A 140 -6.03 -14.11 -15.79
C ASN A 140 -4.62 -13.90 -15.21
N LEU A 141 -3.57 -13.79 -16.05
CA LEU A 141 -2.21 -13.52 -15.59
C LEU A 141 -1.92 -12.01 -15.48
N PHE A 142 -2.77 -11.14 -16.03
CA PHE A 142 -2.67 -9.69 -15.91
C PHE A 142 -3.24 -9.25 -14.57
N LYS A 143 -2.48 -9.50 -13.50
CA LYS A 143 -2.88 -9.19 -12.12
C LYS A 143 -2.40 -7.79 -11.72
N SER A 144 -3.07 -6.77 -12.24
CA SER A 144 -2.66 -5.35 -12.18
C SER A 144 -2.80 -4.69 -10.82
N GLY A 145 -3.68 -5.20 -9.95
CA GLY A 145 -3.80 -4.74 -8.57
C GLY A 145 -4.00 -3.23 -8.47
N PHE A 146 -3.36 -2.63 -7.48
CA PHE A 146 -3.40 -1.19 -7.19
C PHE A 146 -2.33 -0.37 -7.91
N LEU A 147 -1.34 -1.03 -8.54
CA LEU A 147 -0.19 -0.37 -9.17
C LEU A 147 0.26 -1.13 -10.43
N ILE A 148 0.40 -0.41 -11.54
CA ILE A 148 0.97 -0.93 -12.80
C ILE A 148 2.33 -0.28 -13.11
N PRO A 149 3.20 -0.96 -13.87
CA PRO A 149 4.38 -0.31 -14.45
C PRO A 149 3.97 0.72 -15.51
N ILE A 150 4.75 1.80 -15.62
CA ILE A 150 4.46 2.96 -16.47
C ILE A 150 5.44 3.16 -17.63
N ASN A 151 6.61 2.52 -17.60
CA ASN A 151 7.68 2.76 -18.56
C ASN A 151 7.38 2.24 -19.98
N ASN A 152 6.51 1.23 -20.11
CA ASN A 152 6.15 0.62 -21.39
C ASN A 152 4.64 0.36 -21.50
N ILE A 153 3.86 1.44 -21.57
CA ILE A 153 2.40 1.36 -21.73
C ILE A 153 2.00 0.58 -23.00
N SER A 154 2.76 0.69 -24.10
CA SER A 154 2.47 -0.08 -25.32
C SER A 154 2.59 -1.59 -25.09
N GLY A 155 3.68 -2.05 -24.46
CA GLY A 155 3.85 -3.46 -24.10
C GLY A 155 2.80 -3.93 -23.10
N LEU A 156 2.41 -3.07 -22.14
CA LEU A 156 1.34 -3.37 -21.19
C LEU A 156 0.01 -3.64 -21.90
N LYS A 157 -0.31 -2.87 -22.95
CA LYS A 157 -1.51 -3.08 -23.78
C LYS A 157 -1.47 -4.42 -24.53
N GLU A 158 -0.31 -4.79 -25.05
CA GLU A 158 -0.13 -6.08 -25.73
C GLU A 158 -0.30 -7.25 -24.74
N GLN A 159 0.29 -7.14 -23.55
CA GLN A 159 0.14 -8.13 -22.47
C GLN A 159 -1.32 -8.28 -22.03
N ALA A 160 -2.06 -7.18 -21.90
CA ALA A 160 -3.49 -7.22 -21.58
C ALA A 160 -4.29 -7.95 -22.68
N LYS A 161 -4.07 -7.60 -23.96
CA LYS A 161 -4.73 -8.27 -25.10
C LYS A 161 -4.42 -9.76 -25.17
N ALA A 162 -3.20 -10.16 -24.82
CA ALA A 162 -2.77 -11.56 -24.77
C ALA A 162 -3.46 -12.38 -23.67
N GLN A 163 -4.25 -11.76 -22.78
CA GLN A 163 -5.05 -12.50 -21.79
C GLN A 163 -6.30 -13.14 -22.36
N ASN A 164 -6.73 -12.77 -23.58
CA ASN A 164 -7.73 -13.52 -24.30
C ASN A 164 -7.14 -14.89 -24.71
N LYS A 165 -7.38 -15.92 -23.89
CA LYS A 165 -6.90 -17.28 -24.10
C LYS A 165 -8.09 -18.19 -24.35
N SER A 166 -7.92 -19.23 -25.17
CA SER A 166 -8.99 -20.19 -25.45
C SER A 166 -9.48 -20.92 -24.18
N GLY A 167 -10.70 -21.47 -24.25
CA GLY A 167 -11.29 -22.27 -23.18
C GLY A 167 -11.95 -21.40 -22.10
N ILE A 168 -11.78 -21.78 -20.83
CA ILE A 168 -12.43 -21.10 -19.69
C ILE A 168 -11.92 -19.67 -19.46
N TRP A 169 -10.83 -19.25 -20.11
CA TRP A 169 -10.22 -17.93 -19.95
C TRP A 169 -10.48 -17.00 -21.15
N GLU A 170 -11.39 -17.38 -22.05
CA GLU A 170 -11.72 -16.58 -23.22
C GLU A 170 -12.42 -15.29 -22.78
N ALA A 171 -11.95 -14.14 -23.30
CA ALA A 171 -12.48 -12.84 -22.92
C ALA A 171 -12.44 -11.85 -24.07
N ASP A 172 -13.42 -10.95 -24.10
CA ASP A 172 -13.30 -9.70 -24.84
C ASP A 172 -12.40 -8.74 -24.05
N VAL A 173 -11.34 -8.28 -24.70
CA VAL A 173 -10.37 -7.34 -24.11
C VAL A 173 -10.45 -6.02 -24.87
N SER A 174 -10.80 -4.95 -24.15
CA SER A 174 -10.83 -3.59 -24.68
C SER A 174 -9.92 -2.69 -23.86
N ILE A 175 -9.31 -1.71 -24.52
CA ILE A 175 -8.41 -0.76 -23.87
C ILE A 175 -8.80 0.64 -24.31
N GLU A 176 -9.07 1.50 -23.34
CA GLU A 176 -9.35 2.92 -23.55
C GLU A 176 -8.17 3.72 -23.00
N GLU A 177 -7.68 4.70 -23.75
CA GLU A 177 -6.50 5.49 -23.37
C GLU A 177 -6.73 6.97 -23.62
N THR A 178 -6.35 7.79 -22.65
CA THR A 178 -6.25 9.25 -22.77
C THR A 178 -4.81 9.68 -22.51
N ASN A 179 -4.56 10.99 -22.52
CA ASN A 179 -3.23 11.52 -22.18
C ASN A 179 -2.83 11.16 -20.74
N ALA A 180 -3.78 11.19 -19.79
CA ALA A 180 -3.50 10.99 -18.37
C ALA A 180 -3.80 9.58 -17.87
N GLN A 181 -4.71 8.84 -18.52
CA GLN A 181 -5.22 7.58 -17.97
C GLN A 181 -5.23 6.46 -19.00
N ILE A 182 -5.15 5.22 -18.52
CA ILE A 182 -5.36 4.01 -19.29
C ILE A 182 -6.36 3.11 -18.58
N THR A 183 -7.31 2.56 -19.32
CA THR A 183 -8.34 1.67 -18.80
C THR A 183 -8.28 0.33 -19.49
N PHE A 184 -8.19 -0.73 -18.71
CA PHE A 184 -8.28 -2.10 -19.17
C PHE A 184 -9.66 -2.66 -18.86
N ILE A 185 -10.32 -3.21 -19.87
CA ILE A 185 -11.65 -3.81 -19.76
C ILE A 185 -11.54 -5.26 -20.19
N PHE A 186 -11.88 -6.16 -19.27
CA PHE A 186 -11.93 -7.61 -19.49
C PHE A 186 -13.35 -8.10 -19.29
N GLN A 187 -13.89 -8.81 -20.27
CA GLN A 187 -15.19 -9.46 -20.18
C GLN A 187 -15.05 -10.92 -20.58
N GLN A 188 -14.98 -11.80 -19.58
CA GLN A 188 -14.87 -13.23 -19.75
C GLN A 188 -16.16 -13.82 -20.36
N LYS A 189 -16.01 -14.57 -21.45
CA LYS A 189 -17.12 -15.14 -22.22
C LYS A 189 -17.66 -16.43 -21.60
N SER A 190 -16.80 -17.22 -20.97
CA SER A 190 -17.11 -18.55 -20.44
C SER A 190 -16.49 -18.77 -19.06
N GLY A 191 -16.90 -19.79 -18.30
CA GLY A 191 -16.33 -20.04 -16.98
C GLY A 191 -16.95 -19.15 -15.89
N PHE A 192 -16.16 -18.30 -15.24
CA PHE A 192 -16.61 -17.52 -14.08
C PHE A 192 -17.41 -16.26 -14.45
N HIS A 193 -17.47 -15.92 -15.75
CA HIS A 193 -18.13 -14.72 -16.26
C HIS A 193 -17.64 -13.42 -15.60
N GLN A 194 -16.35 -13.38 -15.29
CA GLN A 194 -15.71 -12.19 -14.74
C GLN A 194 -15.85 -10.99 -15.68
N LYS A 195 -16.20 -9.83 -15.11
CA LYS A 195 -16.13 -8.54 -15.79
C LYS A 195 -15.32 -7.58 -14.95
N THR A 196 -14.32 -6.96 -15.52
CA THR A 196 -13.42 -6.06 -14.80
C THR A 196 -13.07 -4.87 -15.66
N LYS A 197 -13.30 -3.67 -15.15
CA LYS A 197 -12.86 -2.40 -15.73
C LYS A 197 -11.97 -1.70 -14.71
N SER A 198 -10.68 -1.59 -15.00
CA SER A 198 -9.71 -0.95 -14.11
C SER A 198 -8.99 0.19 -14.86
N THR A 199 -9.08 1.39 -14.30
CA THR A 199 -8.52 2.63 -14.83
C THR A 199 -7.33 3.05 -13.98
N TYR A 200 -6.19 3.29 -14.61
CA TYR A 200 -4.94 3.69 -13.98
C TYR A 200 -4.48 5.06 -14.46
N ASP A 201 -3.83 5.81 -13.58
CA ASP A 201 -3.12 7.03 -13.94
C ASP A 201 -1.78 6.66 -14.60
N LYS A 202 -1.52 7.21 -15.79
CA LYS A 202 -0.34 6.87 -16.59
C LYS A 202 0.96 7.46 -16.06
N ILE A 203 0.88 8.50 -15.22
CA ILE A 203 2.06 9.12 -14.63
C ILE A 203 2.53 8.28 -13.45
N SER A 204 1.65 7.98 -12.51
CA SER A 204 1.97 7.27 -11.26
C SER A 204 1.86 5.75 -11.34
N GLY A 205 1.03 5.24 -12.25
CA GLY A 205 0.67 3.83 -12.32
C GLY A 205 -0.41 3.43 -11.31
N LEU A 206 -0.92 4.35 -10.49
CA LEU A 206 -1.91 4.05 -9.45
C LEU A 206 -3.27 3.72 -10.06
N LEU A 207 -3.98 2.76 -9.45
CA LEU A 207 -5.38 2.50 -9.73
C LEU A 207 -6.22 3.72 -9.32
N ILE A 208 -6.98 4.26 -10.26
CA ILE A 208 -7.86 5.42 -10.05
C ILE A 208 -9.29 4.97 -9.80
N HIS A 209 -9.74 3.98 -10.55
CA HIS A 209 -11.10 3.47 -10.47
C HIS A 209 -11.12 2.01 -10.89
N THR A 210 -11.90 1.18 -10.19
CA THR A 210 -12.24 -0.15 -10.68
C THR A 210 -13.73 -0.42 -10.52
N ASN A 211 -14.27 -1.21 -11.44
CA ASN A 211 -15.58 -1.82 -11.35
C ASN A 211 -15.43 -3.27 -11.83
N THR A 212 -15.57 -4.20 -10.90
CA THR A 212 -15.32 -5.63 -11.12
C THR A 212 -16.43 -6.49 -10.56
N SER A 213 -16.69 -7.62 -11.20
CA SER A 213 -17.66 -8.62 -10.77
C SER A 213 -17.25 -10.03 -11.18
N VAL A 214 -17.49 -11.00 -10.30
CA VAL A 214 -17.30 -12.43 -10.54
C VAL A 214 -18.35 -13.21 -9.77
N GLY A 215 -19.20 -13.97 -10.48
CA GLY A 215 -20.33 -14.66 -9.84
C GLY A 215 -21.21 -13.66 -9.06
N ASN A 216 -21.23 -13.80 -7.73
CA ASN A 216 -22.00 -12.91 -6.85
C ASN A 216 -21.15 -11.84 -6.14
N TYR A 217 -19.85 -11.78 -6.44
CA TYR A 217 -18.96 -10.73 -5.95
C TYR A 217 -19.03 -9.51 -6.87
N PHE A 218 -19.12 -8.32 -6.27
CA PHE A 218 -19.06 -7.03 -6.94
C PHE A 218 -18.22 -6.06 -6.11
N LEU A 219 -17.32 -5.34 -6.77
CA LEU A 219 -16.57 -4.25 -6.18
C LEU A 219 -16.53 -3.08 -7.15
N GLU A 220 -16.89 -1.91 -6.65
CA GLU A 220 -16.67 -0.63 -7.32
C GLU A 220 -16.06 0.35 -6.32
N MET A 221 -14.92 0.93 -6.70
CA MET A 221 -14.20 1.88 -5.86
C MET A 221 -13.38 2.88 -6.67
N THR A 222 -13.17 4.06 -6.08
CA THR A 222 -12.44 5.19 -6.69
C THR A 222 -11.43 5.76 -5.71
N LEU A 223 -10.20 5.99 -6.17
CA LEU A 223 -9.17 6.71 -5.43
C LEU A 223 -9.58 8.17 -5.24
N ILE A 224 -9.69 8.64 -3.99
CA ILE A 224 -10.19 10.00 -3.67
C ILE A 224 -9.10 11.00 -3.29
N ASN A 225 -7.86 10.54 -3.06
CA ASN A 225 -6.72 11.37 -2.70
C ASN A 225 -5.55 11.17 -3.68
N ILE A 226 -5.85 11.28 -4.98
CA ILE A 226 -4.86 11.15 -6.05
C ILE A 226 -3.74 12.19 -5.82
N PRO A 227 -2.47 11.77 -5.67
CA PRO A 227 -1.38 12.72 -5.49
C PRO A 227 -1.16 13.58 -6.73
N ASN A 228 -0.74 14.82 -6.52
CA ASN A 228 -0.32 15.69 -7.60
C ASN A 228 1.16 15.45 -7.93
N PHE A 229 1.42 14.50 -8.82
CA PHE A 229 2.78 14.20 -9.29
C PHE A 229 3.38 15.29 -10.20
N ASN A 230 2.60 16.31 -10.57
CA ASN A 230 3.07 17.48 -11.35
C ASN A 230 3.49 18.65 -10.46
N SER A 231 3.27 18.57 -9.14
CA SER A 231 3.80 19.57 -8.21
C SER A 231 5.14 19.09 -7.67
N ASP A 232 6.18 19.89 -7.84
CA ASP A 232 7.45 19.81 -7.10
C ASP A 232 7.16 20.05 -5.61
N SER A 233 6.50 19.10 -4.96
CA SER A 233 6.36 19.13 -3.51
C SER A 233 7.68 18.67 -2.93
N LEU A 234 8.39 19.60 -2.30
CA LEU A 234 9.55 19.35 -1.46
C LEU A 234 9.13 18.39 -0.34
N SER A 235 9.24 17.08 -0.58
CA SER A 235 9.15 16.10 0.47
C SER A 235 10.37 16.28 1.36
N VAL A 236 10.18 16.89 2.53
CA VAL A 236 11.22 16.93 3.55
C VAL A 236 11.31 15.51 4.09
N SER A 237 12.28 14.75 3.56
CA SER A 237 12.59 13.39 3.99
C SER A 237 12.57 13.28 5.52
N SER A 238 11.88 12.27 6.04
CA SER A 238 11.69 12.01 7.47
C SER A 238 13.01 11.97 8.26
N TYR A 239 14.12 11.64 7.60
CA TYR A 239 15.49 11.74 8.13
C TYR A 239 15.87 13.16 8.59
N HIS A 240 15.43 14.20 7.88
CA HIS A 240 15.71 15.60 8.26
C HIS A 240 14.96 15.97 9.54
N ILE A 241 13.71 15.53 9.68
CA ILE A 241 12.89 15.75 10.89
C ILE A 241 13.52 15.03 12.09
N MET A 242 13.97 13.78 11.90
CA MET A 242 14.68 13.02 12.93
C MET A 242 16.00 13.66 13.35
N THR A 243 16.77 14.19 12.39
CA THR A 243 18.05 14.86 12.67
C THR A 243 17.82 16.13 13.49
N VAL A 244 16.81 16.93 13.15
CA VAL A 244 16.43 18.12 13.92
C VAL A 244 15.96 17.73 15.33
N ALA A 245 15.13 16.69 15.47
CA ALA A 245 14.68 16.20 16.77
C ALA A 245 15.84 15.71 17.67
N LEU A 246 16.84 15.04 17.08
CA LEU A 246 18.06 14.59 17.78
C LEU A 246 18.87 15.80 18.28
N ILE A 247 19.10 16.80 17.43
CA ILE A 247 19.84 18.02 17.79
C ILE A 247 19.15 18.74 18.95
N ILE A 248 17.82 18.89 18.88
CA ILE A 248 17.03 19.51 19.96
C ILE A 248 17.18 18.73 21.27
N SER A 249 17.11 17.40 21.22
CA SER A 249 17.28 16.52 22.40
C SER A 249 18.67 16.67 23.04
N ILE A 250 19.72 16.75 22.22
CA ILE A 250 21.10 16.99 22.69
C ILE A 250 21.20 18.35 23.39
N ILE A 251 20.67 19.41 22.79
CA ILE A 251 20.69 20.78 23.36
C ILE A 251 19.96 20.82 24.71
N ILE A 252 18.78 20.21 24.80
CA ILE A 252 18.00 20.14 26.05
C ILE A 252 18.81 19.40 27.13
N THR A 253 19.44 18.28 26.78
CA THR A 253 20.24 17.48 27.71
C THR A 253 21.45 18.26 28.24
N ILE A 254 22.15 19.01 27.37
CA ILE A 254 23.26 19.87 27.75
C ILE A 254 22.79 20.98 28.70
N LYS A 255 21.67 21.66 28.39
CA LYS A 255 21.11 22.71 29.26
C LYS A 255 20.73 22.18 30.63
N ILE A 256 20.07 21.02 30.72
CA ILE A 256 19.69 20.40 32.00
C ILE A 256 20.95 20.10 32.84
N ARG A 257 22.02 19.58 32.23
CA ARG A 257 23.29 19.32 32.93
C ARG A 257 23.95 20.61 33.42
N ALA A 258 23.97 21.66 32.61
CA ALA A 258 24.53 22.96 32.98
C ALA A 258 23.78 23.59 34.18
N ILE A 259 22.45 23.58 34.16
CA ILE A 259 21.62 24.08 35.27
C ILE A 259 21.89 23.30 36.57
N LYS A 260 22.01 21.97 36.49
CA LYS A 260 22.36 21.14 37.66
C LYS A 260 23.76 21.44 38.22
N LYS A 261 24.74 21.74 37.35
CA LYS A 261 26.10 22.10 37.76
C LYS A 261 26.13 23.44 38.51
N ASN A 262 25.44 24.46 37.99
CA ASN A 262 25.39 25.79 38.62
C ASN A 262 24.62 25.79 39.95
N ARG A 263 23.56 24.98 40.07
CA ARG A 263 22.91 24.80 41.39
C ARG A 263 23.85 24.18 42.41
N LYS A 264 24.74 23.26 42.03
CA LYS A 264 25.71 22.68 42.96
C LYS A 264 26.83 23.63 43.37
N SER A 265 27.23 24.59 42.53
CA SER A 265 28.26 25.57 42.94
C SER A 265 27.74 26.65 43.86
N ASN A 266 26.43 26.94 43.86
CA ASN A 266 25.82 27.94 44.74
C ASN A 266 25.47 27.41 46.14
N PHE A 267 25.77 26.14 46.43
CA PHE A 267 25.55 25.50 47.74
C PHE A 267 26.86 25.09 48.43
N ASN A 268 28.01 25.54 47.91
CA ASN A 268 29.32 25.48 48.57
C ASN A 268 29.81 26.92 48.80
#